data_AF-A0A7X7IQR1-F1
#
_entry.id   AF-A0A7X7IQR1-F1
#
_cell.length_a   1.000
_cell.length_b   1.000
_cell.length_c   1.000
_cell.angle_alpha   90.00
_cell.angle_beta   90.00
_cell.angle_gamma   90.00
#
_symmetry.space_group_name_H-M   'P 1'
#
loop_
_entity.id
_entity.type
_entity.pdbx_description
1 polymer ?
#
loop_
_entity_poly.entity_id
_entity_poly.type
_entity_poly.pdbx_seq_one_letter_code
_entity_poly.pdbx_strand_id
1 'polypeptide(L)'
;MIGLLSSLFLLVVGVMALYVISRLIVRPLDQAARTRHCPTQFTIVDVLCLFALVQVATSLIHHLTEVGDPLVGREARIAYFYDAYAWLSIGLIWWKCVRIMSRAGIHKPWHRIVLLIFVLPGTLLSLVLGGFLAVAIPISLAVSVGQVEAWLVWCELGLAIGVLAMIWVCAFVVRRIVAASESVAAAPDDPPPNGGLSPESVEPQ
;
A
#
# COMPACT_ATOMS: atom_id res chain seq x y z
N MET A 1 -23.88 9.81 22.12
CA MET A 1 -23.19 10.97 21.52
C MET A 1 -21.73 10.65 21.17
N ILE A 2 -20.95 10.09 22.10
CA ILE A 2 -19.52 9.79 21.90
C ILE A 2 -19.26 8.79 20.77
N GLY A 3 -20.02 7.69 20.67
CA GLY A 3 -19.87 6.74 19.56
C GLY A 3 -20.11 7.35 18.17
N LEU A 4 -20.97 8.37 18.07
CA LEU A 4 -21.22 9.09 16.82
C LEU A 4 -20.06 10.04 16.49
N LEU A 5 -19.48 10.70 17.50
CA LEU A 5 -18.28 11.54 17.35
C LEU A 5 -17.04 10.71 16.96
N SER A 6 -16.85 9.55 17.58
CA SER A 6 -15.79 8.59 17.24
C SER A 6 -15.95 8.08 15.79
N SER A 7 -17.15 7.63 15.41
CA SER A 7 -17.42 7.19 14.04
C SER A 7 -17.17 8.30 13.02
N LEU A 8 -17.57 9.54 13.32
CA LEU A 8 -17.32 10.70 12.48
C LEU A 8 -15.83 11.04 12.39
N PHE A 9 -15.10 10.99 13.51
CA PHE A 9 -13.66 11.21 13.55
C PHE A 9 -12.92 10.21 12.67
N LEU A 10 -13.23 8.92 12.80
CA LEU A 10 -12.64 7.85 11.99
C LEU A 10 -12.96 8.00 10.50
N LEU A 11 -14.20 8.38 10.18
CA LEU A 11 -14.59 8.69 8.80
C LEU A 11 -13.74 9.85 8.24
N VAL A 12 -13.58 10.93 9.00
CA VAL A 12 -12.78 12.10 8.59
C VAL A 12 -11.31 11.71 8.42
N VAL A 13 -10.72 10.97 9.37
CA VAL A 13 -9.34 10.48 9.29
C VAL A 13 -9.17 9.57 8.07
N GLY A 14 -10.11 8.66 7.82
CA GLY A 14 -10.10 7.77 6.66
C GLY A 14 -10.17 8.54 5.33
N VAL A 15 -11.09 9.50 5.21
CA VAL A 15 -11.23 10.35 4.01
C VAL A 15 -9.97 11.20 3.80
N MET A 16 -9.43 11.80 4.87
CA MET A 16 -8.19 12.56 4.81
C MET A 16 -7.00 11.69 4.42
N ALA A 17 -6.88 10.48 4.96
CA ALA A 17 -5.86 9.51 4.59
C ALA A 17 -5.94 9.15 3.10
N LEU A 18 -7.14 8.87 2.58
CA LEU A 18 -7.36 8.60 1.16
C LEU A 18 -6.97 9.79 0.28
N TYR A 19 -7.34 11.00 0.68
CA TYR A 19 -6.95 12.22 -0.04
C TYR A 19 -5.42 12.42 -0.05
N VAL A 20 -4.76 12.22 1.09
CA VAL A 20 -3.30 12.33 1.22
C VAL A 20 -2.59 11.26 0.39
N ILE A 21 -3.06 10.00 0.42
CA ILE A 21 -2.53 8.91 -0.41
C ILE A 21 -2.66 9.26 -1.90
N SER A 22 -3.85 9.70 -2.32
CA SER A 22 -4.10 10.12 -3.70
C SER A 22 -3.13 11.23 -4.14
N ARG A 23 -2.96 12.26 -3.29
CA ARG A 23 -2.14 13.42 -3.62
C ARG A 23 -0.63 13.15 -3.55
N LEU A 24 -0.16 12.40 -2.56
CA LEU A 24 1.27 12.20 -2.29
C LEU A 24 1.86 10.97 -2.99
N ILE A 25 1.06 9.92 -3.19
CA ILE A 25 1.50 8.67 -3.78
C ILE A 25 0.97 8.54 -5.21
N VAL A 26 -0.35 8.62 -5.40
CA VAL A 26 -0.94 8.33 -6.72
C VAL A 26 -0.57 9.38 -7.76
N ARG A 27 -0.64 10.68 -7.41
CA ARG A 27 -0.35 11.78 -8.34
C ARG A 27 1.06 11.74 -8.96
N PRO A 28 2.16 11.62 -8.19
CA PRO A 28 3.48 11.55 -8.81
C PRO A 28 3.68 10.28 -9.64
N LEU A 29 3.11 9.14 -9.24
CA LEU A 29 3.15 7.95 -10.09
C LEU A 29 2.32 8.13 -11.37
N ASP A 30 1.15 8.77 -11.32
CA ASP A 30 0.32 9.03 -12.52
C ASP A 30 1.05 9.97 -13.48
N GLN A 31 1.75 10.99 -12.96
CA GLN A 31 2.58 11.87 -13.77
C GLN A 31 3.71 11.10 -14.47
N ALA A 32 4.43 10.22 -13.76
CA ALA A 32 5.47 9.36 -14.35
C ALA A 32 4.91 8.33 -15.34
N ALA A 33 3.70 7.82 -15.10
CA ALA A 33 3.03 6.86 -15.98
C ALA A 33 2.56 7.50 -17.31
N ARG A 34 2.15 8.77 -17.28
CA ARG A 34 1.73 9.51 -18.47
C ARG A 34 2.87 9.78 -19.43
N THR A 35 4.11 9.89 -18.95
CA THR A 35 5.26 10.20 -19.81
C THR A 35 5.83 8.97 -20.53
N ARG A 36 5.74 7.76 -19.96
CA ARG A 36 6.45 6.57 -20.48
C ARG A 36 5.59 5.58 -21.27
N HIS A 37 4.26 5.57 -21.09
CA HIS A 37 3.30 4.71 -21.83
C HIS A 37 3.72 3.23 -22.02
N CYS A 38 4.42 2.65 -21.05
CA CYS A 38 4.85 1.26 -21.14
C CYS A 38 3.66 0.27 -21.03
N PRO A 39 3.70 -0.88 -21.73
CA PRO A 39 2.69 -1.93 -21.60
C PRO A 39 2.69 -2.51 -20.18
N THR A 40 1.52 -2.96 -19.71
CA THR A 40 1.38 -3.58 -18.39
C THR A 40 2.02 -4.97 -18.36
N GLN A 41 3.11 -5.13 -17.62
CA GLN A 41 3.80 -6.39 -17.40
C GLN A 41 3.49 -6.91 -15.99
N PHE A 42 2.74 -8.01 -15.92
CA PHE A 42 2.54 -8.77 -14.69
C PHE A 42 3.74 -9.70 -14.45
N THR A 43 4.27 -9.69 -13.23
CA THR A 43 5.32 -10.60 -12.79
C THR A 43 4.77 -11.61 -11.80
N ILE A 44 5.37 -12.80 -11.76
CA ILE A 44 5.00 -13.85 -10.81
C ILE A 44 5.12 -13.38 -9.35
N VAL A 45 6.08 -12.48 -9.07
CA VAL A 45 6.28 -11.87 -7.76
C VAL A 45 5.07 -11.05 -7.33
N ASP A 46 4.39 -10.35 -8.25
CA ASP A 46 3.19 -9.59 -7.90
C ASP A 46 2.07 -10.52 -7.44
N VAL A 47 1.91 -11.66 -8.13
CA VAL A 47 0.89 -12.66 -7.83
C VAL A 47 1.16 -13.30 -6.48
N LEU A 48 2.42 -13.68 -6.20
CA LEU A 48 2.81 -14.22 -4.89
C LEU A 48 2.57 -13.21 -3.76
N CYS A 49 2.85 -11.93 -3.99
CA CYS A 49 2.57 -10.86 -3.04
C CYS A 49 1.07 -10.71 -2.77
N LEU A 50 0.23 -10.76 -3.81
CA LEU A 50 -1.22 -10.73 -3.66
C LEU A 50 -1.71 -11.91 -2.81
N PHE A 51 -1.23 -13.12 -3.08
CA PHE A 51 -1.57 -14.31 -2.28
C PHE A 51 -1.15 -14.15 -0.82
N ALA A 52 0.08 -13.68 -0.57
CA ALA A 52 0.56 -13.45 0.79
C ALA A 52 -0.31 -12.42 1.53
N LEU A 53 -0.69 -11.32 0.88
CA LEU A 53 -1.56 -10.30 1.44
C LEU A 53 -2.94 -10.83 1.79
N VAL A 54 -3.55 -11.59 0.88
CA VAL A 54 -4.85 -12.22 1.10
C VAL A 54 -4.80 -13.20 2.27
N GLN A 55 -3.75 -14.04 2.35
CA GLN A 55 -3.58 -15.00 3.44
C GLN A 55 -3.39 -14.31 4.79
N VAL A 56 -2.54 -13.27 4.85
CA VAL A 56 -2.33 -12.50 6.08
C VAL A 56 -3.62 -11.83 6.54
N ALA A 57 -4.37 -11.20 5.62
CA ALA A 57 -5.63 -10.57 5.97
C ALA A 57 -6.68 -11.57 6.46
N THR A 58 -6.82 -12.70 5.76
CA THR A 58 -7.77 -13.76 6.13
C THR A 58 -7.41 -14.37 7.49
N SER A 59 -6.12 -14.68 7.70
CA SER A 59 -5.62 -15.19 8.99
C SER A 59 -5.87 -14.22 10.13
N LEU A 60 -5.67 -12.92 9.89
CA LEU A 60 -5.91 -11.88 10.89
C LEU A 60 -7.39 -11.77 11.23
N ILE A 61 -8.28 -11.72 10.23
CA ILE A 61 -9.73 -11.66 10.43
C ILE A 61 -10.20 -12.86 11.26
N HIS A 62 -9.79 -14.07 10.88
CA HIS A 62 -10.20 -15.29 11.59
C HIS A 62 -9.65 -15.33 13.02
N HIS A 63 -8.37 -14.99 13.22
CA HIS A 63 -7.78 -14.95 14.57
C HIS A 63 -8.50 -13.95 15.48
N LEU A 64 -8.86 -12.79 14.94
CA LEU A 64 -9.61 -11.77 15.70
C LEU A 64 -11.05 -12.20 15.99
N THR A 65 -11.65 -12.99 15.11
CA THR A 65 -13.02 -13.51 15.31
C THR A 65 -13.03 -14.68 16.30
N GLU A 66 -11.96 -15.49 16.34
CA GLU A 66 -11.82 -16.64 17.25
C GLU A 66 -11.59 -16.23 18.72
N VAL A 67 -11.10 -15.02 18.96
CA VAL A 67 -10.92 -14.46 20.31
C VAL A 67 -12.27 -14.01 20.93
N GLY A 68 -13.34 -13.92 20.14
CA GLY A 68 -14.72 -13.71 20.62
C GLY A 68 -15.36 -15.02 21.06
N ASP A 69 -16.15 -14.99 22.14
CA ASP A 69 -16.88 -16.14 22.67
C ASP A 69 -17.59 -16.90 21.52
N PRO A 70 -17.49 -18.24 21.43
CA PRO A 70 -18.01 -19.03 20.31
C PRO A 70 -19.55 -19.11 20.32
N LEU A 71 -20.23 -17.99 20.10
CA LEU A 71 -21.67 -17.89 19.94
C LEU A 71 -22.06 -18.18 18.48
N VAL A 72 -21.99 -19.47 18.18
CA VAL A 72 -22.70 -20.28 17.18
C VAL A 72 -23.44 -19.48 16.08
N GLY A 73 -22.82 -19.42 14.89
CA GLY A 73 -23.48 -19.28 13.58
C GLY A 73 -23.61 -17.87 13.01
N ARG A 74 -23.83 -16.82 13.82
CA ARG A 74 -23.96 -15.44 13.31
C ARG A 74 -22.61 -14.79 13.03
N GLU A 75 -21.62 -15.04 13.87
CA GLU A 75 -20.27 -14.47 13.75
C GLU A 75 -19.51 -15.02 12.55
N ALA A 76 -19.71 -16.30 12.21
CA ALA A 76 -19.13 -16.91 11.02
C ALA A 76 -19.54 -16.19 9.73
N ARG A 77 -20.82 -15.78 9.61
CA ARG A 77 -21.28 -15.00 8.43
C ARG A 77 -20.63 -13.63 8.35
N ILE A 78 -20.37 -13.01 9.50
CA ILE A 78 -19.71 -11.70 9.57
C ILE A 78 -18.24 -11.83 9.15
N ALA A 79 -17.53 -12.85 9.62
CA ALA A 79 -16.15 -13.14 9.19
C ALA A 79 -16.06 -13.33 7.66
N TYR A 80 -16.92 -14.17 7.07
CA TYR A 80 -16.94 -14.36 5.61
C TYR A 80 -17.23 -13.07 4.83
N PHE A 81 -18.09 -12.20 5.36
CA PHE A 81 -18.34 -10.89 4.75
C PHE A 81 -17.08 -10.02 4.80
N TYR A 82 -16.36 -10.00 5.92
CA TYR A 82 -15.09 -9.29 6.06
C TYR A 82 -14.00 -9.86 5.16
N ASP A 83 -13.92 -11.18 4.99
CA ASP A 83 -12.98 -11.80 4.05
C ASP A 83 -13.27 -11.38 2.62
N ALA A 84 -14.53 -11.48 2.18
CA ALA A 84 -14.92 -11.06 0.83
C ALA A 84 -14.60 -9.58 0.59
N TYR A 85 -14.89 -8.72 1.57
CA TYR A 85 -14.55 -7.31 1.52
C TYR A 85 -13.03 -7.08 1.46
N ALA A 86 -12.26 -7.78 2.29
CA ALA A 86 -10.80 -7.68 2.33
C ALA A 86 -10.19 -8.15 1.01
N TRP A 87 -10.64 -9.27 0.46
CA TRP A 87 -10.17 -9.82 -0.81
C TRP A 87 -10.43 -8.86 -1.97
N LEU A 88 -11.64 -8.31 -2.06
CA LEU A 88 -11.98 -7.32 -3.09
C LEU A 88 -11.13 -6.06 -2.94
N SER A 89 -10.98 -5.55 -1.72
CA SER A 89 -10.20 -4.34 -1.44
C SER A 89 -8.72 -4.53 -1.76
N ILE A 90 -8.13 -5.64 -1.29
CA ILE A 90 -6.73 -6.02 -1.56
C ILE A 90 -6.52 -6.20 -3.06
N GLY A 91 -7.40 -6.93 -3.75
CA GLY A 91 -7.31 -7.17 -5.18
C GLY A 91 -7.37 -5.88 -5.99
N LEU A 92 -8.28 -4.96 -5.64
CA LEU A 92 -8.40 -3.66 -6.31
C LEU A 92 -7.18 -2.76 -6.07
N ILE A 93 -6.72 -2.66 -4.82
CA ILE A 93 -5.53 -1.86 -4.47
C ILE A 93 -4.29 -2.42 -5.17
N TRP A 94 -4.08 -3.74 -5.07
CA TRP A 94 -2.98 -4.43 -5.74
C TRP A 94 -3.01 -4.21 -7.24
N TRP A 95 -4.16 -4.40 -7.90
CA TRP A 95 -4.30 -4.21 -9.35
C TRP A 95 -3.93 -2.79 -9.77
N LYS A 96 -4.41 -1.78 -9.02
CA LYS A 96 -4.05 -0.38 -9.25
C LYS A 96 -2.56 -0.17 -9.08
N CYS A 97 -1.95 -0.67 -8.01
CA CYS A 97 -0.51 -0.55 -7.77
C CYS A 97 0.32 -1.18 -8.89
N VAL A 98 0.04 -2.43 -9.28
CA VAL A 98 0.78 -3.12 -10.35
C VAL A 98 0.63 -2.39 -11.68
N ARG A 99 -0.59 -1.95 -12.03
CA ARG A 99 -0.84 -1.20 -13.26
C ARG A 99 -0.06 0.11 -13.29
N ILE A 100 -0.02 0.83 -12.17
CA ILE A 100 0.68 2.11 -12.09
C ILE A 100 2.20 1.89 -12.14
N MET A 101 2.74 0.93 -11.38
CA MET A 101 4.18 0.60 -11.39
C MET A 101 4.66 0.18 -12.77
N SER A 102 3.87 -0.63 -13.48
CA SER A 102 4.23 -1.05 -14.83
C SER A 102 4.22 0.10 -15.84
N ARG A 103 3.27 1.04 -15.70
CA ARG A 103 3.21 2.22 -16.58
C ARG A 103 4.32 3.23 -16.29
N ALA A 104 4.80 3.29 -15.04
CA ALA A 104 5.92 4.13 -14.64
C ALA A 104 7.29 3.62 -15.16
N GLY A 105 7.33 2.47 -15.84
CA GLY A 105 8.58 1.91 -16.39
C GLY A 105 9.56 1.49 -15.30
N ILE A 106 9.06 1.08 -14.12
CA ILE A 106 9.92 0.57 -13.04
C ILE A 106 10.32 -0.87 -13.40
N HIS A 107 11.37 -0.99 -14.22
CA HIS A 107 11.88 -2.29 -14.70
C HIS A 107 12.83 -2.97 -13.70
N LYS A 108 13.40 -2.22 -12.74
CA LYS A 108 14.31 -2.79 -11.74
C LYS A 108 13.52 -3.68 -10.77
N PRO A 109 13.78 -5.00 -10.72
CA PRO A 109 13.00 -5.94 -9.91
C PRO A 109 13.07 -5.61 -8.42
N TRP A 110 14.20 -5.08 -7.95
CA TRP A 110 14.38 -4.69 -6.54
C TRP A 110 13.43 -3.59 -6.08
N HIS A 111 13.23 -2.54 -6.88
CA HIS A 111 12.29 -1.46 -6.54
C HIS A 111 10.85 -1.95 -6.50
N ARG A 112 10.49 -2.85 -7.41
CA ARG A 112 9.18 -3.49 -7.45
C ARG A 112 8.94 -4.33 -6.19
N ILE A 113 9.92 -5.15 -5.81
CA ILE A 113 9.87 -5.96 -4.57
C ILE A 113 9.69 -5.06 -3.34
N VAL A 114 10.46 -3.98 -3.20
CA VAL A 114 10.34 -3.07 -2.04
C VAL A 114 8.95 -2.41 -1.99
N LEU A 115 8.42 -1.94 -3.12
CA LEU A 115 7.07 -1.39 -3.19
C LEU A 115 6.00 -2.43 -2.82
N LEU A 116 6.11 -3.65 -3.32
CA LEU A 116 5.13 -4.71 -3.07
C LEU A 116 5.21 -5.32 -1.68
N ILE A 117 6.40 -5.45 -1.10
CA ILE A 117 6.58 -6.11 0.21
C ILE A 117 6.47 -5.11 1.37
N PHE A 118 6.81 -3.84 1.19
CA PHE A 118 6.77 -2.87 2.29
C PHE A 118 5.62 -1.87 2.16
N VAL A 119 5.48 -1.24 1.00
CA VAL A 119 4.49 -0.16 0.83
C VAL A 119 3.08 -0.71 0.75
N LEU A 120 2.87 -1.79 -0.01
CA LEU A 120 1.54 -2.39 -0.19
C LEU A 120 1.00 -3.02 1.10
N PRO A 121 1.77 -3.84 1.86
CA PRO A 121 1.29 -4.42 3.10
C PRO A 121 1.19 -3.36 4.17
N GLY A 122 2.11 -2.39 4.22
CA GLY A 122 2.03 -1.28 5.17
C GLY A 122 0.76 -0.45 5.00
N THR A 123 0.40 -0.09 3.76
CA THR A 123 -0.85 0.64 3.49
C THR A 123 -2.09 -0.20 3.76
N LEU A 124 -2.08 -1.49 3.41
CA LEU A 124 -3.19 -2.41 3.69
C LEU A 124 -3.38 -2.67 5.18
N LEU A 125 -2.30 -2.98 5.92
CA LEU A 125 -2.36 -3.16 7.36
C LEU A 125 -2.87 -1.89 8.02
N SER A 126 -2.38 -0.72 7.61
CA SER A 126 -2.84 0.55 8.19
C SER A 126 -4.33 0.79 7.98
N LEU A 127 -4.86 0.42 6.80
CA LEU A 127 -6.28 0.61 6.49
C LEU A 127 -7.16 -0.42 7.20
N VAL A 128 -6.78 -1.70 7.16
CA VAL A 128 -7.55 -2.83 7.71
C VAL A 128 -7.43 -2.86 9.23
N LEU A 129 -6.21 -2.86 9.75
CA LEU A 129 -5.95 -2.86 11.18
C LEU A 129 -6.44 -1.55 11.81
N GLY A 130 -6.28 -0.42 11.10
CA GLY A 130 -6.82 0.85 11.57
C GLY A 130 -8.34 0.84 11.65
N GLY A 131 -9.03 0.43 10.59
CA GLY A 131 -10.49 0.30 10.60
C GLY A 131 -10.98 -0.68 11.68
N PHE A 132 -10.27 -1.79 11.88
CA PHE A 132 -10.65 -2.81 12.87
C PHE A 132 -10.40 -2.33 14.31
N LEU A 133 -9.21 -1.83 14.63
CA LEU A 133 -8.87 -1.31 15.97
C LEU A 133 -9.78 -0.16 16.36
N ALA A 134 -10.14 0.68 15.39
CA ALA A 134 -11.05 1.79 15.57
C ALA A 134 -12.48 1.40 15.97
N VAL A 135 -12.90 0.16 15.68
CA VAL A 135 -14.23 -0.36 16.06
C VAL A 135 -14.14 -1.31 17.25
N ALA A 136 -13.18 -2.23 17.24
CA ALA A 136 -13.05 -3.29 18.23
C ALA A 136 -12.62 -2.78 19.61
N ILE A 137 -11.68 -1.82 19.67
CA ILE A 137 -11.20 -1.24 20.94
C ILE A 137 -12.32 -0.47 21.68
N PRO A 138 -13.09 0.43 21.03
CA PRO A 138 -14.20 1.08 21.71
C PRO A 138 -15.25 0.11 22.25
N ILE A 139 -15.55 -0.96 21.50
CA ILE A 139 -16.53 -1.97 21.93
C ILE A 139 -16.01 -2.74 23.15
N SER A 140 -14.75 -3.19 23.15
CA SER A 140 -14.18 -3.95 24.28
C SER A 140 -13.96 -3.09 25.54
N LEU A 141 -13.60 -1.82 25.37
CA LEU A 141 -13.45 -0.89 26.49
C LEU A 141 -14.79 -0.42 27.06
N ALA A 142 -15.82 -0.25 26.22
CA ALA A 142 -17.18 0.07 26.67
C ALA A 142 -17.77 -0.99 27.61
N VAL A 143 -17.29 -2.23 27.52
CA VAL A 143 -17.73 -3.36 28.36
C VAL A 143 -17.00 -3.42 29.71
N SER A 144 -15.80 -2.81 29.84
CA SER A 144 -14.88 -3.15 30.95
C SER A 144 -14.59 -2.07 32.01
N VAL A 145 -14.69 -0.76 31.73
CA VAL A 145 -14.24 0.27 32.69
C VAL A 145 -15.06 1.55 32.63
N GLY A 146 -15.51 2.12 33.76
CA GLY A 146 -16.24 3.41 33.82
C GLY A 146 -15.45 4.67 33.39
N GLN A 147 -14.21 4.53 32.88
CA GLN A 147 -13.35 5.60 32.35
C GLN A 147 -12.96 5.35 30.87
N VAL A 148 -13.91 4.86 30.07
CA VAL A 148 -13.73 4.53 28.64
C VAL A 148 -13.25 5.72 27.81
N GLU A 149 -13.69 6.94 28.16
CA GLU A 149 -13.64 8.08 27.24
C GLU A 149 -12.21 8.59 26.98
N ALA A 150 -11.35 8.68 27.99
CA ALA A 150 -9.99 9.20 27.83
C ALA A 150 -9.09 8.22 27.07
N TRP A 151 -9.14 6.92 27.41
CA TRP A 151 -8.33 5.90 26.75
C TRP A 151 -8.70 5.73 25.28
N LEU A 152 -9.99 5.80 24.97
CA LEU A 152 -10.46 5.71 23.59
C LEU A 152 -9.87 6.82 22.72
N VAL A 153 -9.90 8.07 23.20
CA VAL A 153 -9.35 9.22 22.48
C VAL A 153 -7.85 9.06 22.22
N TRP A 154 -7.08 8.57 23.20
CA TRP A 154 -5.64 8.33 23.01
C TRP A 154 -5.36 7.19 22.02
N CYS A 155 -6.15 6.11 22.04
CA CYS A 155 -6.04 5.02 21.07
C CYS A 155 -6.36 5.50 19.64
N GLU A 156 -7.45 6.25 19.46
CA GLU A 156 -7.84 6.81 18.16
C GLU A 156 -6.78 7.80 17.63
N LEU A 157 -6.25 8.66 18.50
CA LEU A 157 -5.20 9.60 18.14
C LEU A 157 -3.90 8.87 17.77
N GLY A 158 -3.50 7.88 18.56
CA GLY A 158 -2.32 7.04 18.28
C GLY A 158 -2.46 6.31 16.95
N LEU A 159 -3.65 5.79 16.66
CA LEU A 159 -3.95 5.15 15.38
C LEU A 159 -3.86 6.14 14.21
N ALA A 160 -4.49 7.32 14.33
CA ALA A 160 -4.45 8.34 13.29
C ALA A 160 -3.00 8.78 13.00
N ILE A 161 -2.19 8.99 14.04
CA ILE A 161 -0.77 9.31 13.92
C ILE A 161 -0.01 8.18 13.22
N GLY A 162 -0.26 6.92 13.61
CA GLY A 162 0.36 5.74 12.99
C GLY A 162 0.05 5.62 11.49
N VAL A 163 -1.22 5.80 11.11
CA VAL A 163 -1.65 5.81 9.70
C VAL A 163 -0.97 6.93 8.93
N LEU A 164 -0.95 8.15 9.47
CA LEU A 164 -0.30 9.29 8.81
C LEU A 164 1.22 9.09 8.66
N ALA A 165 1.89 8.56 9.69
CA ALA A 165 3.31 8.25 9.66
C ALA A 165 3.63 7.19 8.59
N MET A 166 2.83 6.11 8.51
CA MET A 166 3.00 5.09 7.48
C MET A 166 2.79 5.66 6.07
N ILE A 167 1.75 6.48 5.86
CA ILE A 167 1.52 7.15 4.57
C ILE A 167 2.71 8.04 4.20
N TRP A 168 3.26 8.76 5.17
CA TRP A 168 4.43 9.62 4.95
C TRP A 168 5.67 8.81 4.56
N VAL A 169 5.95 7.70 5.26
CA VAL A 169 7.05 6.78 4.91
C VAL A 169 6.86 6.21 3.50
N CYS A 170 5.64 5.76 3.19
CA CYS A 170 5.29 5.25 1.85
C CYS A 170 5.53 6.30 0.77
N ALA A 171 5.07 7.54 0.98
CA ALA A 171 5.27 8.65 0.06
C ALA A 171 6.75 9.00 -0.11
N PHE A 172 7.54 8.98 0.98
CA PHE A 172 8.97 9.22 0.93
C PHE A 172 9.71 8.17 0.09
N VAL A 173 9.42 6.88 0.32
CA VAL A 173 10.01 5.76 -0.45
C VAL A 173 9.64 5.87 -1.92
N VAL A 174 8.36 6.12 -2.22
CA VAL A 174 7.87 6.31 -3.59
C VAL A 174 8.62 7.44 -4.29
N ARG A 175 8.76 8.60 -3.67
CA ARG A 175 9.47 9.75 -4.25
C ARG A 175 10.94 9.43 -4.52
N ARG A 176 11.61 8.73 -3.59
CA ARG A 176 13.00 8.29 -3.76
C ARG A 176 13.15 7.34 -4.94
N ILE A 177 12.24 6.37 -5.10
CA ILE A 177 12.26 5.43 -6.23
C ILE A 177 12.02 6.15 -7.55
N VAL A 178 11.05 7.07 -7.59
CA VAL A 178 10.75 7.87 -8.80
C VAL A 178 11.96 8.71 -9.19
N ALA A 179 12.56 9.46 -8.26
CA ALA A 179 13.75 10.27 -8.53
C ALA A 179 14.94 9.43 -9.03
N ALA A 180 15.17 8.25 -8.43
CA ALA A 180 16.22 7.32 -8.86
C ALA A 180 15.94 6.70 -10.24
N SER A 181 14.69 6.67 -10.69
CA SER A 181 14.31 6.19 -12.01
C SER A 181 14.41 7.27 -13.10
N GLU A 182 14.36 8.55 -12.71
CA GLU A 182 14.55 9.69 -13.60
C GLU A 182 16.03 9.92 -13.89
N SER A 183 16.91 9.79 -12.89
CA SER A 183 18.37 9.95 -13.09
C SER A 183 18.95 8.94 -14.08
N VAL A 184 18.44 7.71 -14.09
CA VAL A 184 18.86 6.66 -15.03
C VAL A 184 18.37 6.97 -16.45
N ALA A 185 17.18 7.58 -16.59
CA ALA A 185 16.63 7.94 -17.89
C ALA A 185 17.25 9.21 -18.48
N ALA A 186 17.80 10.08 -17.63
CA ALA A 186 18.44 11.34 -18.02
C ALA A 186 19.95 11.20 -18.31
N ALA A 187 20.56 10.05 -18.00
CA ALA A 187 21.90 9.75 -18.47
C ALA A 187 21.86 9.83 -20.01
N PRO A 188 22.60 10.76 -20.64
CA PRO A 188 22.68 10.81 -22.10
C PRO A 188 23.06 9.42 -22.58
N ASP A 189 22.40 8.94 -23.64
CA ASP A 189 22.98 7.87 -24.44
C ASP A 189 24.32 8.40 -24.94
N ASP A 190 25.39 8.22 -24.15
CA ASP A 190 26.74 8.39 -24.64
C ASP A 190 26.76 7.51 -25.89
N PRO A 191 26.93 8.11 -27.08
CA PRO A 191 26.92 7.34 -28.31
C PRO A 191 27.91 6.20 -28.10
N PRO A 192 27.51 4.93 -28.38
CA PRO A 192 28.35 3.78 -28.13
C PRO A 192 29.74 4.14 -28.61
N PRO A 193 30.79 4.03 -27.77
CA PRO A 193 32.10 4.59 -28.04
C PRO A 193 32.41 4.18 -29.45
N ASN A 194 32.39 5.18 -30.34
CA ASN A 194 32.36 4.94 -31.77
C ASN A 194 33.64 4.15 -31.96
N GLY A 195 33.49 2.85 -32.18
CA GLY A 195 34.57 1.92 -32.38
C GLY A 195 35.11 2.33 -33.72
N GLY A 196 35.89 3.42 -33.70
CA GLY A 196 36.67 3.91 -34.79
C GLY A 196 37.51 2.71 -35.15
N LEU A 197 37.05 2.01 -36.17
CA LEU A 197 37.85 1.12 -36.97
C LEU A 197 39.10 1.93 -37.24
N SER A 198 40.15 1.59 -36.50
CA SER A 198 41.49 2.09 -36.74
C SER A 198 41.73 1.85 -38.23
N PRO A 199 42.09 2.88 -39.02
CA PRO A 199 42.29 2.71 -40.45
C PRO A 199 43.39 1.68 -40.64
N GLU A 200 43.00 0.48 -41.04
CA GLU A 200 43.92 -0.56 -41.46
C GLU A 200 44.61 0.00 -42.71
N SER A 201 45.88 0.30 -42.53
CA SER A 201 46.80 0.83 -43.53
C SER A 201 46.86 -0.13 -44.72
N VAL A 202 46.15 0.20 -45.80
CA VAL A 202 46.33 -0.47 -47.09
C VAL A 202 47.65 0.02 -47.69
N GLU A 203 48.61 -0.90 -47.69
CA GLU A 203 49.97 -0.78 -48.21
C GLU A 203 49.96 -0.66 -49.75
N PRO A 204 50.83 0.17 -50.36
CA PRO A 204 50.85 0.36 -51.82
C PRO A 204 51.68 -0.75 -52.50
N GLN A 205 51.12 -1.34 -53.56
CA GLN A 205 51.86 -2.09 -54.58
C GLN A 205 51.58 -1.53 -55.97
#